data_AF-A0A7L6CFF7-F1
#
_entry.id   AF-A0A7L6CFF7-F1
#
_cell.length_a   1.000
_cell.length_b   1.000
_cell.length_c   1.000
_cell.angle_alpha   90.00
_cell.angle_beta   90.00
_cell.angle_gamma   90.00
#
_symmetry.space_group_name_H-M   'P 1'
#
loop_
_entity.id
_entity.type
_entity.pdbx_description
1 polymer ?
#
loop_
_entity_poly.entity_id
_entity_poly.type
_entity_poly.pdbx_seq_one_letter_code
_entity_poly.pdbx_strand_id
1 'polypeptide(L)'
;MNDTHYFNLYTSGLGYLNRIREVTPKKGEPFLCCDIAALRGEASNAEHTWFDCRVSGKEAQILVRRCIDACEQKRKVLIQFRLGDLYADTFVYSKGDRKGETGVSLKAHLLHIGLIKIDGEEVYRAEREAESQPAPAAPPAEPVAQF
;
A
#
# COMPACT_ATOMS: atom_id res chain seq x y z
N MET A 1 -23.13 -9.10 15.63
CA MET A 1 -21.86 -8.88 14.92
C MET A 1 -21.74 -9.94 13.84
N ASN A 2 -21.35 -9.58 12.63
CA ASN A 2 -21.07 -10.55 11.59
C ASN A 2 -19.62 -11.02 11.83
N ASP A 3 -19.43 -12.16 12.49
CA ASP A 3 -18.12 -12.80 12.68
C ASP A 3 -17.70 -13.50 11.37
N THR A 4 -17.59 -12.72 10.31
CA THR A 4 -16.98 -13.20 9.07
C THR A 4 -15.48 -13.01 9.22
N HIS A 5 -14.77 -14.13 9.36
CA HIS A 5 -13.31 -14.15 9.35
C HIS A 5 -12.83 -14.07 7.90
N TYR A 6 -11.92 -13.13 7.64
CA TYR A 6 -11.26 -12.97 6.35
C TYR A 6 -9.77 -13.28 6.49
N PHE A 7 -9.18 -13.86 5.45
CA PHE A 7 -7.74 -13.97 5.34
C PHE A 7 -7.16 -12.62 4.91
N ASN A 8 -6.03 -12.25 5.50
CA ASN A 8 -5.34 -11.03 5.14
C ASN A 8 -4.13 -11.35 4.26
N LEU A 9 -3.97 -10.59 3.18
CA LEU A 9 -2.74 -10.56 2.38
C LEU A 9 -2.10 -9.19 2.55
N TYR A 10 -0.91 -9.16 3.17
CA TYR A 10 -0.19 -7.91 3.42
C TYR A 10 1.14 -7.83 2.69
N THR A 11 1.53 -6.61 2.33
CA THR A 11 2.88 -6.28 1.86
C THR A 11 3.34 -5.00 2.56
N SER A 12 4.46 -5.05 3.26
CA SER A 12 5.04 -3.89 3.94
C SER A 12 6.41 -3.55 3.39
N GLY A 13 6.80 -2.28 3.49
CA GLY A 13 8.08 -1.84 2.97
C GLY A 13 8.30 -0.34 3.10
N LEU A 14 9.39 0.11 2.48
CA LEU A 14 9.70 1.52 2.27
C LEU A 14 9.43 1.87 0.80
N GLY A 15 8.90 3.05 0.55
CA GLY A 15 8.64 3.48 -0.82
C GLY A 15 8.38 4.97 -0.93
N TYR A 16 8.51 5.50 -2.13
CA TYR A 16 8.19 6.89 -2.40
C TYR A 16 6.71 7.03 -2.75
N LEU A 17 6.03 7.93 -2.04
CA LEU A 17 4.65 8.31 -2.30
C LEU A 17 4.61 9.29 -3.46
N ASN A 18 3.79 8.99 -4.46
CA ASN A 18 3.69 9.75 -5.70
C ASN A 18 2.21 9.90 -6.13
N ARG A 19 1.97 10.86 -7.04
CA ARG A 19 0.72 11.00 -7.81
C ARG A 19 -0.56 10.83 -6.97
N ILE A 20 -0.62 11.58 -5.87
CA ILE A 20 -1.79 11.62 -5.00
C ILE A 20 -2.95 12.28 -5.75
N ARG A 21 -4.11 11.63 -5.78
CA ARG A 21 -5.28 12.09 -6.52
C ARG A 21 -6.57 11.62 -5.87
N GLU A 22 -7.61 12.44 -5.98
CA GLU A 22 -8.97 12.03 -5.67
C GLU A 22 -9.63 11.46 -6.92
N VAL A 23 -10.21 10.27 -6.81
CA VAL A 23 -10.90 9.58 -7.90
C VAL A 23 -12.39 9.58 -7.59
N THR A 24 -13.18 10.22 -8.44
CA THR A 24 -14.64 10.21 -8.37
C THR A 24 -15.19 9.15 -9.33
N PRO A 25 -15.63 7.99 -8.84
CA PRO A 25 -16.19 6.95 -9.70
C PRO A 25 -17.57 7.35 -10.23
N LYS A 26 -18.02 6.72 -11.33
CA LYS A 26 -19.38 6.92 -11.87
C LYS A 26 -20.48 6.46 -10.89
N LYS A 27 -20.14 5.55 -9.97
CA LYS A 27 -21.00 5.04 -8.91
C LYS A 27 -20.16 4.87 -7.64
N GLY A 28 -20.66 5.36 -6.51
CA GLY A 28 -19.99 5.30 -5.21
C GLY A 28 -19.31 6.62 -4.81
N GLU A 29 -18.77 6.63 -3.61
CA GLU A 29 -18.11 7.81 -3.03
C GLU A 29 -16.72 8.05 -3.64
N PRO A 30 -16.30 9.32 -3.77
CA PRO A 30 -14.92 9.67 -4.09
C PRO A 30 -13.94 9.01 -3.13
N PHE A 31 -12.77 8.61 -3.65
CA PHE A 31 -11.73 8.01 -2.84
C PHE A 31 -10.35 8.52 -3.20
N LEU A 32 -9.46 8.53 -2.22
CA LEU A 32 -8.08 8.93 -2.39
C LEU A 32 -7.25 7.78 -2.96
N CYS A 33 -6.43 8.09 -3.95
CA CYS A 33 -5.46 7.19 -4.55
C CYS A 33 -4.06 7.79 -4.54
N CYS A 34 -3.05 6.95 -4.54
CA CYS A 34 -1.65 7.32 -4.70
C CYS A 34 -0.86 6.21 -5.38
N ASP A 35 0.21 6.58 -6.06
CA ASP A 35 1.17 5.61 -6.60
C ASP A 35 2.32 5.46 -5.59
N ILE A 36 2.74 4.22 -5.30
CA ILE A 36 3.88 3.95 -4.42
C ILE A 36 4.98 3.28 -5.22
N ALA A 37 6.15 3.91 -5.25
CA ALA A 37 7.37 3.32 -5.79
C ALA A 37 8.10 2.60 -4.65
N ALA A 38 7.75 1.33 -4.42
CA ALA A 38 8.30 0.52 -3.35
C ALA A 38 9.75 0.13 -3.67
N LEU A 39 10.63 0.32 -2.70
CA LEU A 39 12.06 0.04 -2.81
C LEU A 39 12.32 -1.46 -2.65
N ARG A 40 13.17 -2.01 -3.53
CA ARG A 40 13.68 -3.38 -3.47
C ARG A 40 15.13 -3.42 -3.98
N GLY A 41 15.82 -4.54 -3.75
CA GLY A 41 17.21 -4.71 -4.14
C GLY A 41 18.19 -4.06 -3.17
N GLU A 42 19.38 -3.75 -3.66
CA GLU A 42 20.48 -3.20 -2.86
C GLU A 42 20.27 -1.72 -2.54
N ALA A 43 20.63 -1.27 -1.33
CA ALA A 43 20.44 0.12 -0.92
C ALA A 43 21.21 1.13 -1.79
N SER A 44 22.37 0.74 -2.33
CA SER A 44 23.18 1.55 -3.25
C SER A 44 22.64 1.58 -4.69
N ASN A 45 21.76 0.63 -5.05
CA ASN A 45 21.18 0.50 -6.37
C ASN A 45 19.72 0.07 -6.27
N ALA A 46 18.90 0.92 -5.65
CA ALA A 46 17.52 0.59 -5.35
C ALA A 46 16.67 0.45 -6.61
N GLU A 47 16.05 -0.71 -6.75
CA GLU A 47 15.01 -0.99 -7.75
C GLU A 47 13.63 -0.57 -7.21
N HIS A 48 12.68 -0.35 -8.12
CA HIS A 48 11.32 0.08 -7.76
C HIS A 48 10.27 -0.89 -8.29
N THR A 49 9.36 -1.30 -7.40
CA THR A 49 8.08 -1.93 -7.77
C THR A 49 6.97 -0.92 -7.58
N TRP A 50 6.18 -0.70 -8.63
CA TRP A 50 5.14 0.33 -8.64
C TRP A 50 3.78 -0.26 -8.27
N PHE A 51 3.10 0.38 -7.32
CA PHE A 51 1.74 0.05 -6.92
C PHE A 51 0.82 1.25 -7.13
N ASP A 52 -0.36 1.03 -7.70
CA ASP A 52 -1.49 1.96 -7.70
C ASP A 52 -2.38 1.64 -6.50
N CYS A 53 -2.34 2.49 -5.49
CA CYS A 53 -2.97 2.21 -4.20
C CYS A 53 -4.23 3.05 -4.00
N ARG A 54 -5.31 2.40 -3.57
CA ARG A 54 -6.43 3.08 -2.90
C ARG A 54 -6.07 3.31 -1.44
N VAL A 55 -6.22 4.52 -0.94
CA VAL A 55 -5.95 4.84 0.47
C VAL A 55 -7.17 4.48 1.32
N SER A 56 -7.16 3.29 1.91
CA SER A 56 -8.28 2.77 2.71
C SER A 56 -8.14 3.05 4.20
N GLY A 57 -6.92 3.15 4.72
CA GLY A 57 -6.69 3.45 6.14
C GLY A 57 -7.14 4.88 6.50
N LYS A 58 -7.93 5.03 7.57
CA LYS A 58 -8.44 6.35 8.00
C LYS A 58 -7.30 7.33 8.35
N GLU A 59 -6.35 6.89 9.16
CA GLU A 59 -5.15 7.68 9.49
C GLU A 59 -4.28 7.91 8.25
N ALA A 60 -4.10 6.86 7.42
CA ALA A 60 -3.35 6.97 6.18
C ALA A 60 -3.95 8.03 5.23
N GLN A 61 -5.28 8.14 5.15
CA GLN A 61 -5.96 9.16 4.35
C GLN A 61 -5.64 10.60 4.80
N ILE A 62 -5.52 10.83 6.12
CA ILE A 62 -5.15 12.15 6.66
C ILE A 62 -3.70 12.45 6.32
N LEU A 63 -2.81 11.49 6.57
CA LEU A 63 -1.37 11.62 6.34
C LEU A 63 -1.02 11.83 4.86
N VAL A 64 -1.64 11.07 3.95
CA VAL A 64 -1.42 11.24 2.51
C VAL A 64 -1.88 12.62 2.05
N ARG A 65 -3.00 13.15 2.54
CA ARG A 65 -3.45 14.50 2.19
C ARG A 65 -2.46 15.59 2.61
N ARG A 66 -1.81 15.44 3.77
CA ARG A 66 -0.74 16.37 4.20
C ARG A 66 0.48 16.34 3.28
N CYS A 67 0.64 15.29 2.48
CA CYS A 67 1.77 15.13 1.56
C CYS A 67 1.46 15.61 0.13
N ILE A 68 0.25 16.14 -0.16
CA ILE A 68 -0.14 16.59 -1.51
C ILE A 68 0.81 17.67 -2.00
N ASP A 69 0.98 18.76 -1.26
CA ASP A 69 1.83 19.89 -1.65
C ASP A 69 3.28 19.44 -1.90
N ALA A 70 3.81 18.57 -1.03
CA ALA A 70 5.16 18.03 -1.20
C ALA A 70 5.30 17.18 -2.48
N CYS A 71 4.30 16.36 -2.80
CA CYS A 71 4.29 15.60 -4.05
C CYS A 71 4.14 16.50 -5.28
N GLU A 72 3.29 17.52 -5.23
CA GLU A 72 3.11 18.49 -6.32
C GLU A 72 4.38 19.30 -6.59
N GLN A 73 5.12 19.64 -5.53
CA GLN A 73 6.43 20.27 -5.59
C GLN A 73 7.56 19.29 -5.97
N LYS A 74 7.24 18.03 -6.29
CA LYS A 74 8.19 16.96 -6.66
C LYS A 74 9.26 16.69 -5.59
N ARG A 75 8.92 16.91 -4.32
CA ARG A 75 9.79 16.59 -3.17
C ARG A 75 9.81 15.08 -2.93
N LYS A 76 10.88 14.58 -2.32
CA LYS A 76 11.02 13.15 -2.05
C LYS A 76 10.24 12.77 -0.79
N VAL A 77 9.02 12.26 -0.95
CA VAL A 77 8.18 11.77 0.15
C VAL A 77 8.40 10.26 0.33
N LEU A 78 9.27 9.88 1.25
CA LEU A 78 9.52 8.47 1.60
C LEU A 78 8.59 8.05 2.73
N ILE A 79 7.91 6.92 2.58
CA ILE A 79 7.02 6.36 3.59
C ILE A 79 7.38 4.93 3.96
N GLN A 80 7.15 4.57 5.23
CA GLN A 80 6.99 3.17 5.62
C GLN A 80 5.52 2.81 5.51
N PHE A 81 5.19 1.80 4.73
CA PHE A 81 3.80 1.47 4.41
C PHE A 81 3.45 0.03 4.78
N ARG A 82 2.14 -0.22 4.94
CA ARG A 82 1.51 -1.54 4.87
C ARG A 82 0.37 -1.50 3.86
N LEU A 83 0.49 -2.31 2.83
CA LEU A 83 -0.52 -2.55 1.81
C LEU A 83 -1.31 -3.82 2.14
N GLY A 84 -2.58 -3.84 1.76
CA GLY A 84 -3.45 -5.00 1.81
C GLY A 84 -4.02 -5.34 0.43
N ASP A 85 -4.47 -6.58 0.28
CA ASP A 85 -5.20 -7.08 -0.89
C ASP A 85 -4.50 -6.71 -2.20
N LEU A 86 -3.24 -7.12 -2.33
CA LEU A 86 -2.47 -6.94 -3.57
C LEU A 86 -3.03 -7.82 -4.68
N TYR A 87 -3.33 -7.23 -5.84
CA TYR A 87 -3.70 -7.94 -7.05
C TYR A 87 -3.14 -7.27 -8.31
N ALA A 88 -2.97 -8.04 -9.38
CA ALA A 88 -2.65 -7.51 -10.69
C ALA A 88 -3.95 -7.19 -11.45
N ASP A 89 -4.00 -6.03 -12.09
CA ASP A 89 -5.09 -5.62 -12.96
C ASP A 89 -4.55 -5.28 -14.35
N THR A 90 -5.27 -5.68 -15.39
CA THR A 90 -4.88 -5.41 -16.77
C THR A 90 -5.66 -4.23 -17.33
N PHE A 91 -5.00 -3.38 -18.11
CA PHE A 91 -5.66 -2.28 -18.80
C PHE A 91 -5.16 -2.17 -20.23
N VAL A 92 -5.95 -1.54 -21.10
CA VAL A 92 -5.53 -1.26 -22.48
C VAL A 92 -5.10 0.20 -22.56
N TYR A 93 -3.89 0.43 -23.09
CA TYR A 93 -3.42 1.79 -23.33
C TYR A 93 -4.32 2.46 -24.37
N SER A 94 -4.97 3.58 -24.01
CA SER A 94 -5.88 4.31 -24.89
C SER A 94 -5.17 5.37 -25.74
N LYS A 95 -3.93 5.74 -25.37
CA LYS A 95 -3.13 6.83 -25.97
C LYS A 95 -1.64 6.50 -25.92
N GLY A 96 -0.84 7.22 -26.70
CA GLY A 96 0.63 7.05 -26.80
C GLY A 96 1.04 5.94 -27.76
N ASP A 97 2.34 5.69 -27.85
CA ASP A 97 2.93 4.75 -28.82
C ASP A 97 2.49 3.30 -28.59
N ARG A 98 2.16 2.97 -27.33
CA ARG A 98 1.67 1.65 -26.91
C ARG A 98 0.16 1.48 -27.02
N LYS A 99 -0.54 2.38 -27.71
CA LYS A 99 -2.00 2.36 -27.81
C LYS A 99 -2.49 1.02 -28.36
N GLY A 100 -3.46 0.41 -27.67
CA GLY A 100 -4.01 -0.90 -28.01
C GLY A 100 -3.30 -2.08 -27.34
N GLU A 101 -2.13 -1.88 -26.75
CA GLU A 101 -1.45 -2.92 -25.97
C GLU A 101 -2.09 -3.11 -24.58
N THR A 102 -1.98 -4.33 -24.05
CA THR A 102 -2.32 -4.65 -22.67
C THR A 102 -1.17 -4.30 -21.74
N GLY A 103 -1.41 -3.38 -20.81
CA GLY A 103 -0.57 -3.12 -19.65
C GLY A 103 -1.03 -3.89 -18.42
N VAL A 104 -0.15 -4.02 -17.45
CA VAL A 104 -0.44 -4.59 -16.12
C VAL A 104 -0.16 -3.52 -15.07
N SER A 105 -1.07 -3.36 -14.12
CA SER A 105 -0.93 -2.49 -12.95
C SER A 105 -1.05 -3.34 -11.69
N LEU A 106 -0.12 -3.17 -10.75
CA LEU A 106 -0.25 -3.76 -9.42
C LEU A 106 -1.11 -2.83 -8.57
N LYS A 107 -2.26 -3.33 -8.12
CA LYS A 107 -3.20 -2.59 -7.29
C LYS A 107 -3.22 -3.11 -5.88
N ALA A 108 -3.35 -2.21 -4.92
CA ALA A 108 -3.43 -2.58 -3.51
C ALA A 108 -4.19 -1.52 -2.69
N HIS A 109 -4.41 -1.81 -1.42
CA HIS A 109 -4.99 -0.89 -0.46
C HIS A 109 -3.92 -0.39 0.50
N LEU A 110 -3.67 0.92 0.53
CA LEU A 110 -2.81 1.50 1.56
C LEU A 110 -3.58 1.56 2.88
N LEU A 111 -3.15 0.71 3.82
CA LEU A 111 -3.83 0.51 5.11
C LEU A 111 -3.19 1.34 6.22
N HIS A 112 -1.86 1.43 6.23
CA HIS A 112 -1.12 2.09 7.31
C HIS A 112 0.16 2.74 6.79
N ILE A 113 0.51 3.88 7.41
CA ILE A 113 1.78 4.58 7.23
C ILE A 113 2.45 4.64 8.60
N GLY A 114 3.63 4.03 8.74
CA GLY A 114 4.39 4.01 9.99
C GLY A 114 5.38 5.17 10.13
N LEU A 115 5.77 5.77 9.00
CA LEU A 115 6.81 6.80 8.92
C LEU A 115 6.59 7.65 7.68
N ILE A 116 6.88 8.96 7.78
CA ILE A 116 7.01 9.85 6.62
C ILE A 116 8.30 10.66 6.76
N LYS A 117 9.10 10.65 5.70
CA LYS A 117 10.24 11.56 5.52
C LYS A 117 10.02 12.39 4.27
N ILE A 118 10.27 13.69 4.35
CA ILE A 118 10.25 14.60 3.20
C ILE A 118 11.65 15.13 3.01
N ASP A 119 12.26 14.86 1.85
CA ASP A 119 13.65 15.20 1.54
C ASP A 119 14.68 14.70 2.57
N GLY A 120 14.35 13.58 3.24
CA GLY A 120 15.20 12.96 4.26
C GLY A 120 14.86 13.36 5.69
N GLU A 121 14.11 14.44 5.89
CA GLU A 121 13.67 14.89 7.22
C GLU A 121 12.41 14.14 7.66
N GLU A 122 12.45 13.56 8.86
CA GLU A 122 11.33 12.84 9.44
C GLU A 122 10.27 13.81 9.97
N VAL A 123 9.09 13.78 9.36
CA VAL A 123 7.97 14.67 9.70
C VAL A 123 6.83 13.95 10.43
N TYR A 124 6.84 12.61 10.40
CA TYR A 124 5.86 11.78 11.10
C TYR A 124 6.44 10.39 11.39
N ARG A 125 6.13 9.86 12.57
CA ARG A 125 6.36 8.47 12.97
C ARG A 125 5.20 7.99 13.82
N ALA A 126 4.64 6.83 13.49
CA ALA A 126 3.63 6.19 14.30
C ALA A 126 4.26 5.68 15.61
N GLU A 127 3.57 5.88 16.73
CA GLU A 127 3.86 5.13 17.94
C GLU A 127 3.63 3.65 17.65
N ARG A 128 4.59 2.78 17.98
CA ARG A 128 4.49 1.36 17.65
C ARG A 128 3.20 0.81 18.25
N GLU A 129 2.26 0.39 17.41
CA GLU A 129 1.34 -0.67 17.80
C GLU A 129 2.25 -1.88 18.08
N ALA A 130 2.41 -2.20 19.36
CA ALA A 130 3.04 -3.45 19.75
C ALA A 130 2.32 -4.56 18.99
N GLU A 131 3.03 -5.24 18.09
CA GLU A 131 2.49 -6.43 17.45
C GLU A 131 2.12 -7.40 18.57
N SER A 132 0.84 -7.47 18.90
CA SER A 132 0.25 -8.64 19.51
C SER A 132 0.30 -9.74 18.46
N GLN A 133 1.50 -10.30 18.25
CA GLN A 133 1.64 -11.64 17.71
C GLN A 133 0.89 -12.55 18.68
N PRO A 134 -0.18 -13.25 18.27
CA PRO A 134 -0.65 -14.38 19.04
C PRO A 134 0.53 -15.34 19.09
N ALA A 135 1.01 -15.68 20.30
CA ALA A 135 1.93 -16.79 20.46
C ALA A 135 1.37 -17.99 19.66
N PRO A 136 2.21 -18.75 18.94
CA PRO A 136 1.72 -19.92 18.23
C PRO A 136 0.96 -20.78 19.24
N ALA A 137 -0.35 -20.92 19.05
CA ALA A 137 -1.14 -21.85 19.83
C ALA A 137 -0.48 -23.21 19.62
N ALA A 138 -0.06 -23.84 20.72
CA ALA A 138 0.49 -25.19 20.69
C ALA A 138 -0.46 -26.07 19.85
N PRO A 139 0.05 -26.86 18.90
CA PRO A 139 -0.81 -27.68 18.07
C PRO A 139 -1.66 -28.58 18.98
N PRO A 140 -2.99 -28.64 18.78
CA PRO A 140 -3.80 -29.61 19.49
C PRO A 140 -3.27 -31.01 19.14
N ALA A 141 -3.09 -31.85 20.16
CA ALA A 141 -2.64 -33.22 19.98
C ALA A 141 -3.56 -33.94 18.99
N GLU A 142 -2.98 -34.43 17.89
CA GLU A 142 -3.71 -35.17 16.87
C GLU A 142 -4.34 -36.43 17.48
N PRO A 143 -5.67 -36.65 17.35
CA PRO A 143 -6.18 -38.00 17.50
C PRO A 143 -5.71 -38.82 16.29
N VAL A 144 -5.02 -39.91 16.58
CA VAL A 144 -4.60 -40.92 15.60
C VAL A 144 -5.83 -41.39 14.83
N ALA A 145 -5.94 -41.02 13.56
CA ALA A 145 -6.94 -41.59 12.67
C ALA A 145 -6.53 -43.03 12.36
N GLN A 146 -7.36 -43.99 12.75
CA GLN A 146 -7.36 -45.32 12.15
C GLN A 146 -8.21 -45.28 10.89
N PHE A 147 -7.60 -45.79 9.81
CA PHE A 147 -8.07 -46.00 8.42
C PHE A 147 -7.93 -44.83 7.45
#